data_AF-A0A9E5AIP0-F1
#
_entry.id   AF-A0A9E5AIP0-F1
#
_cell.length_a   1.000
_cell.length_b   1.000
_cell.length_c   1.000
_cell.angle_alpha   90.00
_cell.angle_beta   90.00
_cell.angle_gamma   90.00
#
_symmetry.space_group_name_H-M   'P 1'
#
loop_
_entity.id
_entity.type
_entity.pdbx_description
1 polymer ?
#
loop_
_entity_poly.entity_id
_entity_poly.type
_entity_poly.pdbx_seq_one_letter_code
_entity_poly.pdbx_strand_id
1 'polypeptide(L)'
;MLEQAVAIKAGLEADPTLVPLAKLWLDRKVHLRKERDLRDDDRWAHAAASRAVNVNQVHWRGAVVAVSGVAYLASGKAAKAAPYSVLLGSIPAATAIKYGASNAVAFTDKLLAKAEELKVAILAAALAALKAAATLLGAADLVRTVARNKSISHEAIRVNEVAAFDKLVGETEAAILVKHPSNKDLVRAVLAWPVREKADKHPLLPV
;
A
#
# COMPACT_ATOMS: atom_id res chain seq x y z
N MET A 1 18.34 18.04 -10.31
CA MET A 1 16.98 18.49 -10.70
C MET A 1 16.51 19.71 -9.91
N LEU A 2 16.32 19.64 -8.58
CA LEU A 2 15.62 20.68 -7.83
C LEU A 2 16.36 22.03 -7.67
N GLU A 3 17.69 22.00 -7.52
CA GLU A 3 18.57 23.19 -7.41
C GLU A 3 18.90 23.82 -8.78
N GLN A 4 18.96 23.02 -9.85
CA GLN A 4 19.23 23.52 -11.21
C GLN A 4 18.01 24.18 -11.87
N ALA A 5 16.80 23.75 -11.51
CA ALA A 5 15.56 24.47 -11.86
C ALA A 5 15.56 25.93 -11.36
N VAL A 6 16.38 26.28 -10.36
CA VAL A 6 16.53 27.64 -9.83
C VAL A 6 17.38 28.52 -10.76
N ALA A 7 18.40 27.97 -11.42
CA ALA A 7 19.25 28.72 -12.35
C ALA A 7 18.53 29.04 -13.66
N ILE A 8 17.76 28.09 -14.20
CA ILE A 8 16.94 28.32 -15.40
C ILE A 8 15.76 29.24 -15.09
N LYS A 9 15.18 29.19 -13.89
CA LYS A 9 14.14 30.12 -13.44
C LYS A 9 14.57 31.59 -13.56
N ALA A 10 15.78 31.94 -13.13
CA ALA A 10 16.28 33.32 -13.26
C ALA A 10 16.41 33.77 -14.73
N GLY A 11 16.77 32.86 -15.63
CA GLY A 11 16.79 33.12 -17.08
C GLY A 11 15.41 33.17 -17.74
N LEU A 12 14.44 32.40 -17.21
CA LEU A 12 13.05 32.41 -17.67
C LEU A 12 12.27 33.63 -17.21
N GLU A 13 12.58 34.16 -16.01
CA GLU A 13 11.95 35.37 -15.46
C GLU A 13 12.50 36.66 -16.11
N ALA A 14 13.63 36.58 -16.81
CA ALA A 14 14.20 37.70 -17.56
C ALA A 14 13.49 37.96 -18.91
N ASP A 15 12.74 37.00 -19.45
CA ASP A 15 11.90 37.18 -20.64
C ASP A 15 10.40 36.99 -20.29
N PRO A 16 9.57 38.06 -20.40
CA PRO A 16 8.13 37.99 -20.21
C PRO A 16 7.43 36.90 -21.05
N THR A 17 7.98 36.49 -22.20
CA THR A 17 7.37 35.45 -23.05
C THR A 17 7.58 34.02 -22.54
N LEU A 18 8.50 33.82 -21.58
CA LEU A 18 8.83 32.51 -21.00
C LEU A 18 8.34 32.35 -19.55
N VAL A 19 7.95 33.46 -18.90
CA VAL A 19 7.31 33.47 -17.57
C VAL A 19 6.12 32.50 -17.44
N PRO A 20 5.22 32.35 -18.44
CA PRO A 20 4.13 31.37 -18.34
C PRO A 20 4.61 29.92 -18.23
N LEU A 21 5.69 29.55 -18.93
CA LEU A 21 6.28 28.20 -18.87
C LEU A 21 6.99 27.96 -17.54
N ALA A 22 7.71 28.96 -17.02
CA ALA A 22 8.34 28.91 -15.70
C ALA A 22 7.32 28.70 -14.57
N LYS A 23 6.15 29.33 -14.69
CA LYS A 23 5.04 29.15 -13.74
C LYS A 23 4.53 27.70 -13.75
N LEU A 24 4.33 27.12 -14.93
CA LEU A 24 3.92 25.72 -15.07
C LEU A 24 4.92 24.74 -14.42
N TRP A 25 6.23 25.02 -14.52
CA TRP A 25 7.26 24.22 -13.85
C TRP A 25 7.12 24.26 -12.32
N LEU A 26 6.92 25.45 -11.75
CA LEU A 26 6.79 25.63 -10.31
C LEU A 26 5.52 24.95 -9.78
N ASP A 27 4.40 25.11 -10.48
CA ASP A 27 3.13 24.48 -10.11
C ASP A 27 3.25 22.94 -10.14
N ARG A 28 3.89 22.39 -11.19
CA ARG A 28 4.12 20.94 -11.31
C ARG A 28 5.10 20.41 -10.24
N LYS A 29 6.12 21.18 -9.90
CA LYS A 29 7.09 20.84 -8.84
C LYS A 29 6.42 20.78 -7.47
N VAL A 30 5.49 21.69 -7.19
CA VAL A 30 4.65 21.65 -5.97
C VAL A 30 3.77 20.40 -5.97
N HIS A 31 3.14 20.10 -7.10
CA HIS A 31 2.30 18.89 -7.25
C HIS A 31 3.09 17.59 -7.04
N LEU A 32 4.29 17.48 -7.64
CA LEU A 32 5.19 16.33 -7.47
C LEU A 32 5.61 16.09 -6.01
N ARG A 33 5.87 17.17 -5.25
CA ARG A 33 6.16 17.06 -3.81
C ARG A 33 4.94 16.55 -3.05
N LYS A 34 3.77 17.12 -3.32
CA LYS A 34 2.51 16.70 -2.69
C LYS A 34 2.23 15.22 -2.93
N GLU A 35 2.33 14.74 -4.17
CA GLU A 35 2.09 13.32 -4.49
C GLU A 35 3.12 12.38 -3.85
N ARG A 36 4.39 12.81 -3.74
CA ARG A 36 5.40 12.05 -3.00
C ARG A 36 5.04 11.93 -1.52
N ASP A 37 4.66 13.04 -0.89
CA ASP A 37 4.37 13.08 0.54
C ASP A 37 3.11 12.23 0.83
N LEU A 38 2.06 12.33 0.01
CA LEU A 38 0.86 11.47 0.08
C LEU A 38 1.19 9.97 -0.05
N ARG A 39 2.04 9.61 -1.03
CA ARG A 39 2.49 8.24 -1.20
C ARG A 39 3.22 7.72 0.03
N ASP A 40 4.09 8.54 0.62
CA ASP A 40 4.89 8.14 1.78
C ASP A 40 3.99 7.97 3.02
N ASP A 41 3.01 8.84 3.23
CA ASP A 41 1.98 8.68 4.25
C ASP A 41 1.19 7.37 4.08
N ASP A 42 0.77 7.04 2.86
CA ASP A 42 0.07 5.78 2.58
C ASP A 42 0.97 4.54 2.76
N ARG A 43 2.28 4.65 2.54
CA ARG A 43 3.23 3.56 2.85
C ARG A 43 3.32 3.33 4.34
N TRP A 44 3.38 4.39 5.14
CA TRP A 44 3.36 4.28 6.60
C TRP A 44 2.02 3.68 7.09
N ALA A 45 0.90 4.12 6.54
CA ALA A 45 -0.42 3.54 6.83
C ALA A 45 -0.48 2.05 6.46
N HIS A 46 0.05 1.66 5.30
CA HIS A 46 0.12 0.26 4.88
C HIS A 46 1.00 -0.58 5.82
N ALA A 47 2.14 -0.05 6.26
CA ALA A 47 3.03 -0.73 7.22
C ALA A 47 2.36 -0.92 8.58
N ALA A 48 1.68 0.11 9.09
CA ALA A 48 0.91 0.04 10.34
C ALA A 48 -0.23 -0.99 10.22
N ALA A 49 -1.00 -0.97 9.13
CA ALA A 49 -2.07 -1.92 8.89
C ALA A 49 -1.55 -3.36 8.75
N SER A 50 -0.38 -3.56 8.13
CA SER A 50 0.27 -4.87 8.04
C SER A 50 0.65 -5.43 9.40
N ARG A 51 1.13 -4.57 10.33
CA ARG A 51 1.38 -4.97 11.72
C ARG A 51 0.09 -5.35 12.44
N ALA A 52 -0.99 -4.59 12.25
CA ALA A 52 -2.30 -4.92 12.81
C ALA A 52 -2.83 -6.28 12.31
N VAL A 53 -2.66 -6.59 11.02
CA VAL A 53 -2.99 -7.92 10.45
C VAL A 53 -2.21 -9.01 11.17
N ASN A 54 -0.90 -8.85 11.38
CA ASN A 54 -0.08 -9.86 12.05
C ASN A 54 -0.55 -10.12 13.50
N VAL A 55 -0.84 -9.05 14.26
CA VAL A 55 -1.35 -9.14 15.64
C VAL A 55 -2.71 -9.86 15.65
N ASN A 56 -3.64 -9.44 14.79
CA ASN A 56 -4.97 -10.05 14.70
C ASN A 56 -4.91 -11.49 14.20
N GLN A 57 -3.92 -11.84 13.38
CA GLN A 57 -3.72 -13.22 12.95
C GLN A 57 -3.26 -14.11 14.10
N VAL A 58 -2.42 -13.61 15.02
CA VAL A 58 -2.07 -14.34 16.25
C VAL A 58 -3.30 -14.57 17.12
N HIS A 59 -4.13 -13.54 17.33
CA HIS A 59 -5.37 -13.67 18.11
C HIS A 59 -6.34 -14.67 17.47
N TRP A 60 -6.52 -14.60 16.15
CA TRP A 60 -7.36 -15.52 15.41
C TRP A 60 -6.86 -16.97 15.51
N ARG A 61 -5.55 -17.20 15.35
CA ARG A 61 -4.95 -18.53 15.53
C ARG A 61 -5.18 -19.08 16.94
N GLY A 62 -5.02 -18.24 17.96
CA GLY A 62 -5.31 -18.59 19.35
C GLY A 62 -6.77 -18.98 19.55
N ALA A 63 -7.70 -18.22 18.96
CA ALA A 63 -9.13 -18.51 19.06
C ALA A 63 -9.51 -19.83 18.35
N VAL A 64 -8.92 -20.13 17.19
CA VAL A 64 -9.11 -21.42 16.50
C VAL A 64 -8.65 -22.59 17.37
N VAL A 65 -7.49 -22.47 18.00
CA VAL A 65 -6.96 -23.49 18.93
C VAL A 65 -7.87 -23.64 20.15
N ALA A 66 -8.38 -22.55 20.71
CA ALA A 66 -9.31 -22.60 21.83
C ALA A 66 -10.62 -23.33 21.48
N VAL A 67 -11.24 -23.01 20.34
CA VAL A 67 -12.44 -23.72 19.85
C VAL A 67 -12.14 -25.20 19.64
N SER A 68 -10.99 -25.53 19.05
CA SER A 68 -10.56 -26.92 18.86
C SER A 68 -10.39 -27.68 20.17
N GLY A 69 -9.73 -27.07 21.16
CA GLY A 69 -9.53 -27.67 22.48
C GLY A 69 -10.85 -27.89 23.22
N VAL A 70 -11.73 -26.89 23.26
CA VAL A 70 -13.04 -27.00 23.91
C VAL A 70 -13.91 -28.05 23.22
N ALA A 71 -13.91 -28.09 21.88
CA ALA A 71 -14.66 -29.11 21.13
C ALA A 71 -14.13 -30.52 21.42
N TYR A 72 -12.80 -30.69 21.49
CA TYR A 72 -12.17 -31.98 21.77
C TYR A 72 -12.50 -32.48 23.18
N LEU A 73 -12.48 -31.57 24.17
CA LEU A 73 -12.87 -31.89 25.54
C LEU A 73 -14.37 -32.23 25.64
N ALA A 74 -15.23 -31.48 24.98
CA ALA A 74 -16.67 -31.76 24.91
C ALA A 74 -16.95 -33.13 24.24
N SER A 75 -16.10 -33.56 23.33
CA SER A 75 -16.12 -34.89 22.70
C SER A 75 -15.51 -36.00 23.55
N GLY A 76 -15.24 -35.79 24.84
CA GLY A 76 -14.64 -36.79 25.72
C GLY A 76 -13.22 -37.19 25.26
N LYS A 77 -12.47 -36.26 24.65
CA LYS A 77 -11.14 -36.50 24.07
C LYS A 77 -11.14 -37.51 22.92
N ALA A 78 -12.27 -37.71 22.25
CA ALA A 78 -12.35 -38.54 21.05
C ALA A 78 -12.52 -37.66 19.79
N ALA A 79 -11.46 -37.55 18.97
CA ALA A 79 -11.48 -36.70 17.76
C ALA A 79 -12.49 -37.17 16.69
N LYS A 80 -12.91 -38.43 16.74
CA LYS A 80 -13.95 -38.97 15.84
C LYS A 80 -15.37 -38.70 16.36
N ALA A 81 -15.53 -38.29 17.61
CA ALA A 81 -16.83 -38.01 18.21
C ALA A 81 -17.25 -36.55 17.99
N ALA A 82 -18.56 -36.32 18.01
CA ALA A 82 -19.14 -34.98 18.02
C ALA A 82 -18.89 -34.30 19.39
N PRO A 83 -18.80 -32.96 19.47
CA PRO A 83 -18.86 -32.00 18.36
C PRO A 83 -17.57 -31.87 17.53
N TYR A 84 -16.42 -32.40 17.98
CA TYR A 84 -15.13 -32.18 17.34
C TYR A 84 -15.11 -32.61 15.87
N SER A 85 -15.56 -33.83 15.56
CA SER A 85 -15.54 -34.36 14.19
C SER A 85 -16.42 -33.57 13.22
N VAL A 86 -17.54 -33.02 13.69
CA VAL A 86 -18.46 -32.22 12.87
C VAL A 86 -17.88 -30.84 12.55
N LEU A 87 -17.32 -30.18 13.58
CA LEU A 87 -16.76 -28.83 13.46
C LEU A 87 -15.43 -28.80 12.70
N LEU A 88 -14.52 -29.71 13.05
CA LEU A 88 -13.11 -29.69 12.64
C LEU A 88 -12.64 -30.95 11.91
N GLY A 89 -13.53 -31.91 11.63
CA GLY A 89 -13.14 -33.15 10.95
C GLY A 89 -12.77 -32.96 9.47
N SER A 90 -13.39 -32.00 8.79
CA SER A 90 -13.06 -31.67 7.38
C SER A 90 -11.84 -30.75 7.25
N ILE A 91 -11.70 -29.80 8.17
CA ILE A 91 -10.59 -28.85 8.21
C ILE A 91 -10.06 -28.84 9.64
N PRO A 92 -8.94 -29.53 9.90
CA PRO A 92 -8.30 -29.52 11.20
C PRO A 92 -7.85 -28.11 11.60
N ALA A 93 -7.83 -27.82 12.89
CA ALA A 93 -7.36 -26.55 13.43
C ALA A 93 -5.94 -26.20 12.95
N ALA A 94 -5.03 -27.18 12.90
CA ALA A 94 -3.66 -27.02 12.41
C ALA A 94 -3.56 -26.55 10.94
N THR A 95 -4.57 -26.86 10.14
CA THR A 95 -4.71 -26.35 8.76
C THR A 95 -5.33 -24.97 8.78
N ALA A 96 -6.42 -24.80 9.53
CA ALA A 96 -7.13 -23.53 9.62
C ALA A 96 -6.18 -22.39 10.05
N ILE A 97 -5.36 -22.55 11.09
CA ILE A 97 -4.43 -21.49 11.58
C ILE A 97 -3.51 -20.87 10.51
N LYS A 98 -3.33 -21.54 9.36
CA LYS A 98 -2.51 -21.06 8.24
C LYS A 98 -3.28 -20.17 7.26
N TYR A 99 -4.59 -20.02 7.41
CA TYR A 99 -5.39 -19.18 6.53
C TYR A 99 -5.02 -17.69 6.65
N GLY A 100 -5.01 -17.04 5.50
CA GLY A 100 -5.05 -15.57 5.41
C GLY A 100 -6.43 -15.04 5.78
N ALA A 101 -6.55 -13.72 5.94
CA ALA A 101 -7.73 -13.06 6.47
C ALA A 101 -9.05 -13.46 5.79
N SER A 102 -9.12 -13.46 4.46
CA SER A 102 -10.36 -13.81 3.73
C SER A 102 -10.82 -15.24 4.01
N ASN A 103 -9.88 -16.19 3.99
CA ASN A 103 -10.18 -17.59 4.28
C ASN A 103 -10.49 -17.81 5.77
N ALA A 104 -9.89 -17.03 6.66
CA ALA A 104 -10.15 -17.06 8.10
C ALA A 104 -11.60 -16.66 8.41
N VAL A 105 -12.11 -15.57 7.81
CA VAL A 105 -13.51 -15.14 7.96
C VAL A 105 -14.46 -16.22 7.44
N ALA A 106 -14.26 -16.67 6.19
CA ALA A 106 -15.13 -17.68 5.59
C ALA A 106 -15.13 -19.02 6.36
N PHE A 107 -13.98 -19.41 6.93
CA PHE A 107 -13.88 -20.58 7.80
C PHE A 107 -14.66 -20.38 9.10
N THR A 108 -14.51 -19.23 9.76
CA THR A 108 -15.23 -18.91 10.99
C THR A 108 -16.73 -18.94 10.78
N ASP A 109 -17.24 -18.35 9.69
CA ASP A 109 -18.68 -18.34 9.40
C ASP A 109 -19.23 -19.76 9.21
N LYS A 110 -18.52 -20.61 8.47
CA LYS A 110 -18.88 -22.03 8.31
C LYS A 110 -18.86 -22.78 9.63
N LEU A 111 -17.89 -22.50 10.49
CA LEU A 111 -17.76 -23.17 11.78
C LEU A 111 -18.88 -22.74 12.74
N LEU A 112 -19.25 -21.45 12.74
CA LEU A 112 -20.37 -20.92 13.51
C LEU A 112 -21.69 -21.55 13.09
N ALA A 113 -21.97 -21.64 11.78
CA ALA A 113 -23.18 -22.28 11.27
C ALA A 113 -23.31 -23.74 11.75
N LYS A 114 -22.23 -24.52 11.64
CA LYS A 114 -22.20 -25.90 12.16
C LYS A 114 -22.37 -25.97 13.68
N ALA A 115 -21.83 -25.01 14.42
CA ALA A 115 -21.95 -25.00 15.88
C ALA A 115 -23.37 -24.67 16.35
N GLU A 116 -24.07 -23.79 15.63
CA GLU A 116 -25.49 -23.48 15.86
C GLU A 116 -26.37 -24.72 15.66
N GLU A 117 -26.09 -25.53 14.62
CA GLU A 117 -26.79 -26.80 14.39
C GLU A 117 -26.60 -27.81 15.55
N LEU A 118 -25.40 -27.87 16.13
CA LEU A 118 -25.07 -28.80 17.21
C LEU A 118 -25.56 -28.36 18.59
N LYS A 119 -25.95 -27.09 18.75
CA LYS A 119 -26.47 -26.50 20.02
C LYS A 119 -25.59 -26.77 21.26
N VAL A 120 -24.27 -26.82 21.10
CA VAL A 120 -23.36 -27.14 22.22
C VAL A 120 -22.99 -25.88 23.01
N ALA A 121 -23.68 -25.66 24.12
CA ALA A 121 -23.52 -24.45 24.95
C ALA A 121 -22.07 -24.21 25.43
N ILE A 122 -21.30 -25.27 25.70
CA ILE A 122 -19.92 -25.16 26.21
C ILE A 122 -18.97 -24.44 25.22
N LEU A 123 -19.31 -24.41 23.93
CA LEU A 123 -18.51 -23.75 22.89
C LEU A 123 -18.81 -22.26 22.74
N ALA A 124 -19.90 -21.75 23.32
CA ALA A 124 -20.42 -20.42 23.02
C ALA A 124 -19.39 -19.30 23.22
N ALA A 125 -18.66 -19.31 24.35
CA ALA A 125 -17.64 -18.30 24.63
C ALA A 125 -16.46 -18.36 23.65
N ALA A 126 -15.97 -19.56 23.33
CA ALA A 126 -14.86 -19.75 22.39
C ALA A 126 -15.25 -19.34 20.96
N LEU A 127 -16.49 -19.63 20.56
CA LEU A 127 -17.04 -19.24 19.26
C LEU A 127 -17.23 -17.72 19.14
N ALA A 128 -17.69 -17.06 20.20
CA ALA A 128 -17.79 -15.60 20.24
C ALA A 128 -16.41 -14.94 20.10
N ALA A 129 -15.39 -15.47 20.80
CA ALA A 129 -14.01 -14.99 20.67
C ALA A 129 -13.45 -15.23 19.27
N LEU A 130 -13.73 -16.39 18.66
CA LEU A 130 -13.33 -16.70 17.28
C LEU A 130 -13.97 -15.72 16.28
N LYS A 131 -15.27 -15.44 16.42
CA LYS A 131 -15.98 -14.46 15.59
C LYS A 131 -15.35 -13.08 15.71
N ALA A 132 -15.13 -12.60 16.93
CA ALA A 132 -14.50 -11.30 17.18
C ALA A 132 -13.10 -11.22 16.55
N ALA A 133 -12.26 -12.24 16.75
CA ALA A 133 -10.92 -12.28 16.18
C ALA A 133 -10.93 -12.31 14.64
N ALA A 134 -11.84 -13.07 14.03
CA ALA A 134 -11.98 -13.13 12.57
C ALA A 134 -12.45 -11.78 11.99
N THR A 135 -13.42 -11.12 12.64
CA THR A 135 -13.89 -9.78 12.25
C THR A 135 -12.77 -8.76 12.31
N LEU A 136 -11.99 -8.74 13.40
CA LEU A 136 -10.84 -7.83 13.54
C LEU A 136 -9.75 -8.10 12.50
N LEU A 137 -9.47 -9.38 12.21
CA LEU A 137 -8.52 -9.76 11.17
C LEU A 137 -8.99 -9.33 9.77
N GLY A 138 -10.27 -9.54 9.44
CA GLY A 138 -10.86 -9.10 8.18
C GLY A 138 -10.85 -7.58 8.02
N ALA A 139 -11.22 -6.84 9.06
CA ALA A 139 -11.19 -5.38 9.07
C ALA A 139 -9.76 -4.83 8.87
N ALA A 140 -8.78 -5.40 9.57
CA ALA A 140 -7.38 -5.01 9.42
C ALA A 140 -6.84 -5.28 8.00
N ASP A 141 -7.23 -6.41 7.40
CA ASP A 141 -6.81 -6.75 6.04
C ASP A 141 -7.45 -5.84 4.97
N LEU A 142 -8.70 -5.40 5.19
CA LEU A 142 -9.35 -4.42 4.34
C LEU A 142 -8.59 -3.07 4.39
N VAL A 143 -8.27 -2.59 5.59
CA VAL A 143 -7.50 -1.35 5.77
C VAL A 143 -6.12 -1.46 5.10
N ARG A 144 -5.43 -2.59 5.26
CA ARG A 144 -4.16 -2.87 4.59
C ARG A 144 -4.30 -2.81 3.07
N THR A 145 -5.33 -3.45 2.52
CA THR A 145 -5.58 -3.48 1.08
C THR A 145 -5.87 -2.07 0.53
N VAL A 146 -6.68 -1.28 1.22
CA VAL A 146 -6.98 0.10 0.84
C VAL A 146 -5.71 0.95 0.84
N ALA A 147 -4.91 0.90 1.92
CA ALA A 147 -3.66 1.66 2.00
C ALA A 147 -2.65 1.26 0.91
N ARG A 148 -2.54 -0.05 0.61
CA ARG A 148 -1.71 -0.56 -0.49
C ARG A 148 -2.14 0.04 -1.83
N ASN A 149 -3.45 0.01 -2.12
CA ASN A 149 -3.99 0.49 -3.39
C ASN A 149 -3.78 2.00 -3.56
N LYS A 150 -3.95 2.78 -2.49
CA LYS A 150 -3.65 4.22 -2.51
C LYS A 150 -2.17 4.49 -2.78
N SER A 151 -1.27 3.79 -2.08
CA SER A 151 0.18 3.93 -2.30
C SER A 151 0.58 3.64 -3.74
N ILE A 152 0.01 2.58 -4.35
CA ILE A 152 0.23 2.25 -5.77
C ILE A 152 -0.32 3.36 -6.67
N SER A 153 -1.52 3.87 -6.39
CA SER A 153 -2.13 4.95 -7.17
C SER A 153 -1.28 6.23 -7.15
N HIS A 154 -0.82 6.67 -5.97
CA HIS A 154 0.03 7.85 -5.86
C HIS A 154 1.39 7.66 -6.54
N GLU A 155 1.95 6.45 -6.52
CA GLU A 155 3.16 6.16 -7.29
C GLU A 155 2.91 6.28 -8.80
N ALA A 156 1.78 5.75 -9.31
CA ALA A 156 1.43 5.87 -10.72
C ALA A 156 1.20 7.34 -11.14
N ILE A 157 0.50 8.12 -10.32
CA ILE A 157 0.31 9.57 -10.54
C ILE A 157 1.68 10.26 -10.58
N ARG A 158 2.55 9.99 -9.60
CA ARG A 158 3.89 10.58 -9.53
C ARG A 158 4.72 10.29 -10.78
N VAL A 159 4.69 9.06 -11.29
CA VAL A 159 5.41 8.69 -12.53
C VAL A 159 4.91 9.51 -13.72
N ASN A 160 3.59 9.66 -13.88
CA ASN A 160 3.00 10.47 -14.94
C ASN A 160 3.36 11.96 -14.79
N GLU A 161 3.37 12.46 -13.56
CA GLU A 161 3.76 13.84 -13.25
C GLU A 161 5.25 14.12 -13.56
N VAL A 162 6.14 13.15 -13.30
CA VAL A 162 7.56 13.26 -13.66
C VAL A 162 7.71 13.32 -15.19
N ALA A 163 7.04 12.42 -15.93
CA ALA A 163 7.09 12.44 -17.38
C ALA A 163 6.55 13.76 -17.98
N ALA A 164 5.46 14.29 -17.42
CA ALA A 164 4.90 15.58 -17.82
C ALA A 164 5.86 16.75 -17.50
N PHE A 165 6.53 16.71 -16.35
CA PHE A 165 7.54 17.69 -15.97
C PHE A 165 8.73 17.65 -16.93
N ASP A 166 9.26 16.47 -17.24
CA ASP A 166 10.39 16.31 -18.18
C ASP A 166 10.03 16.83 -19.58
N LYS A 167 8.80 16.58 -20.03
CA LYS A 167 8.29 17.13 -21.31
C LYS A 167 8.26 18.66 -21.29
N LEU A 168 7.69 19.25 -20.23
CA LEU A 168 7.64 20.71 -20.08
C LEU A 168 9.04 21.33 -20.01
N VAL A 169 9.99 20.62 -19.39
CA VAL A 169 11.39 21.04 -19.37
C VAL A 169 11.95 21.10 -20.78
N GLY A 170 11.83 20.01 -21.55
CA GLY A 170 12.30 19.97 -22.93
C GLY A 170 11.62 20.99 -23.86
N GLU A 171 10.32 21.21 -23.73
CA GLU A 171 9.57 22.23 -24.51
C GLU A 171 10.10 23.64 -24.23
N THR A 172 10.45 23.93 -22.99
CA THR A 172 10.97 25.25 -22.58
C THR A 172 12.43 25.42 -23.01
N GLU A 173 13.26 24.38 -22.90
CA GLU A 173 14.62 24.38 -23.43
C GLU A 173 14.63 24.66 -24.93
N ALA A 174 13.76 23.98 -25.69
CA ALA A 174 13.59 24.22 -27.12
C ALA A 174 13.15 25.67 -27.41
N ALA A 175 12.18 26.20 -26.64
CA ALA A 175 11.73 27.58 -26.79
C ALA A 175 12.85 28.60 -26.52
N ILE A 176 13.69 28.38 -25.51
CA ILE A 176 14.86 29.22 -25.22
C ILE A 176 15.83 29.21 -26.40
N LEU A 177 16.18 28.02 -26.90
CA LEU A 177 17.16 27.86 -27.99
C LEU A 177 16.67 28.51 -29.29
N VAL A 178 15.37 28.46 -29.57
CA VAL A 178 14.77 29.08 -30.78
C VAL A 178 14.64 30.60 -30.64
N LYS A 179 14.17 31.10 -29.49
CA LYS A 179 13.91 32.54 -29.30
C LYS A 179 15.14 33.36 -28.92
N HIS A 180 16.12 32.76 -28.26
CA HIS A 180 17.32 33.44 -27.78
C HIS A 180 18.63 32.76 -28.20
N PRO A 181 18.83 32.45 -29.50
CA PRO A 181 20.02 31.74 -29.97
C PRO A 181 21.32 32.49 -29.69
N SER A 182 21.26 33.83 -29.60
CA SER A 182 22.42 34.70 -29.37
C SER A 182 22.77 34.88 -27.88
N ASN A 183 21.90 34.44 -26.95
CA ASN A 183 22.15 34.57 -25.52
C ASN A 183 23.02 33.39 -25.03
N LYS A 184 24.35 33.55 -25.20
CA LYS A 184 25.33 32.49 -24.93
C LYS A 184 25.26 31.92 -23.51
N ASP A 185 24.88 32.72 -22.53
CA ASP A 185 24.80 32.27 -21.12
C ASP A 185 23.57 31.39 -20.89
N LEU A 186 22.41 31.78 -21.44
CA LEU A 186 21.18 30.97 -21.41
C LEU A 186 21.32 29.68 -22.21
N VAL A 187 21.91 29.75 -23.41
CA VAL A 187 22.18 28.59 -24.26
C VAL A 187 23.17 27.65 -23.57
N ARG A 188 24.24 28.17 -22.96
CA ARG A 188 25.16 27.35 -22.16
C ARG A 188 24.47 26.73 -20.96
N ALA A 189 23.59 27.45 -20.25
CA ALA A 189 22.86 26.91 -19.12
C ALA A 189 21.94 25.74 -19.51
N VAL A 190 21.27 25.83 -20.67
CA VAL A 190 20.45 24.74 -21.24
C VAL A 190 21.34 23.57 -21.68
N LEU A 191 22.43 23.83 -22.41
CA LEU A 191 23.31 22.78 -22.94
C LEU A 191 24.22 22.13 -21.87
N ALA A 192 24.48 22.82 -20.77
CA ALA A 192 25.21 22.29 -19.61
C ALA A 192 24.32 21.53 -18.64
N TRP A 193 23.00 21.44 -18.90
CA TRP A 193 22.15 20.43 -18.27
C TRP A 193 22.85 19.09 -18.45
N PRO A 194 23.11 18.32 -17.38
CA PRO A 194 24.06 17.22 -17.45
C PRO A 194 23.68 16.33 -18.61
N VAL A 195 24.69 16.04 -19.44
CA VAL A 195 24.71 14.93 -20.41
C VAL A 195 23.86 13.82 -19.81
N ARG A 196 22.93 13.26 -20.60
CA ARG A 196 22.07 12.11 -20.26
C ARG A 196 22.91 10.86 -19.92
N GLU A 197 23.87 10.95 -19.01
CA GLU A 197 24.64 9.84 -18.50
C GLU A 197 23.77 9.12 -17.48
N LYS A 198 23.12 8.08 -18.01
CA LYS A 198 22.56 6.91 -17.31
C LYS A 198 21.17 7.11 -16.72
N ALA A 199 20.20 7.15 -17.63
CA ALA A 199 18.87 6.56 -17.40
C ALA A 199 18.91 5.02 -17.15
N ASP A 200 20.09 4.37 -17.17
CA ASP A 200 20.26 2.92 -16.99
C ASP A 200 20.66 2.46 -15.59
N LYS A 201 20.58 3.30 -14.56
CA LYS A 201 20.74 2.81 -13.17
C LYS A 201 19.60 3.30 -12.31
N HIS A 202 18.51 2.53 -12.33
CA HIS A 202 17.60 2.40 -11.19
C HIS A 202 18.42 2.30 -9.89
N PRO A 203 18.33 3.26 -8.96
CA PRO A 203 18.48 2.93 -7.56
C PRO A 203 17.10 2.52 -7.08
N LEU A 204 16.86 1.22 -7.04
CA LEU A 204 15.97 0.68 -6.02
C LEU A 204 16.45 1.25 -4.68
N LEU A 205 15.58 2.03 -4.02
CA LEU A 205 15.44 2.23 -2.56
C LEU A 205 16.73 2.42 -1.70
N PRO A 206 16.82 3.48 -0.89
CA PRO A 206 17.42 3.36 0.44
C PRO A 206 16.36 2.95 1.48
N VAL A 207 16.80 2.07 2.38
CA VAL A 207 16.12 1.45 3.53
C VAL A 207 15.50 2.48 4.48
#